data_AF-A0A382YRW9-F1
#
_entry.id   AF-A0A382YRW9-F1
#
_cell.length_a   1.000
_cell.length_b   1.000
_cell.length_c   1.000
_cell.angle_alpha   90.00
_cell.angle_beta   90.00
_cell.angle_gamma   90.00
#
_symmetry.space_group_name_H-M   'P 1'
#
loop_
_entity.id
_entity.type
_entity.pdbx_description
1 polymer ?
#
loop_
_entity_poly.entity_id
_entity_poly.type
_entity_poly.pdbx_seq_one_letter_code
_entity_poly.pdbx_strand_id
1 'polypeptide(L)'
;MMIYFRLSLIICFALAFKSSLCGSAVSVGVAKVDVTPKGPVLLAGYGGRTTEHQGVDTPLWARALVIGDEKRVAVVALDNCGVP
;
A
#
# COMPACT_ATOMS: atom_id res chain seq x y z
N MET A 1 -1.37 53.83 -20.80
CA MET A 1 -2.66 53.10 -20.68
C MET A 1 -2.55 51.62 -21.11
N MET A 2 -2.17 51.32 -22.36
CA MET A 2 -2.18 49.96 -22.91
C MET A 2 -1.16 48.97 -22.28
N ILE A 3 -0.01 49.46 -21.80
CA ILE A 3 1.02 48.62 -21.17
C ILE A 3 0.55 48.07 -19.82
N TYR A 4 -0.11 48.91 -19.01
CA TYR A 4 -0.63 48.54 -17.68
C TYR A 4 -1.79 47.55 -17.79
N PHE A 5 -2.62 47.68 -18.83
CA PHE A 5 -3.69 46.74 -19.13
C PHE A 5 -3.16 45.35 -19.51
N ARG A 6 -2.10 45.29 -20.33
CA ARG A 6 -1.43 44.02 -20.67
C ARG A 6 -0.73 43.38 -19.49
N LEU A 7 -0.02 44.16 -18.66
CA LEU A 7 0.58 43.63 -17.42
C LEU A 7 -0.49 43.11 -16.46
N SER A 8 -1.59 43.84 -16.29
CA SER A 8 -2.71 43.40 -15.45
C SER A 8 -3.34 42.09 -15.95
N LEU A 9 -3.49 41.93 -17.27
CA LEU A 9 -4.04 40.72 -17.86
C LEU A 9 -3.11 39.49 -17.67
N ILE A 10 -1.80 39.69 -17.80
CA ILE A 10 -0.78 38.64 -17.59
C ILE A 10 -0.74 38.22 -16.11
N ILE A 11 -0.83 39.18 -15.18
CA ILE A 11 -0.86 38.89 -13.74
C ILE A 11 -2.14 38.14 -13.37
N CYS A 12 -3.30 38.55 -13.87
CA CYS A 12 -4.56 37.82 -13.66
C CYS A 12 -4.51 36.38 -14.20
N PHE A 13 -3.93 36.18 -15.39
CA PHE A 13 -3.80 34.86 -15.99
C PHE A 13 -2.84 33.95 -15.19
N ALA A 14 -1.75 34.52 -14.65
CA ALA A 14 -0.80 33.78 -13.80
C ALA A 14 -1.39 33.38 -12.44
N LEU A 15 -2.29 34.20 -11.86
CA LEU A 15 -2.97 33.84 -10.61
C LEU A 15 -4.06 32.78 -10.79
N ALA A 16 -4.66 32.66 -11.97
CA ALA A 16 -5.69 31.67 -12.27
C ALA A 16 -5.16 30.23 -12.36
N PHE A 17 -3.84 30.04 -12.48
CA PHE A 17 -3.19 28.73 -12.63
C PHE A 17 -2.70 28.09 -11.32
N LYS A 18 -3.15 28.57 -10.15
CA LYS A 18 -2.95 27.82 -8.90
C LYS A 18 -3.91 26.63 -8.85
N SER A 19 -3.52 25.53 -9.47
CA SER A 19 -4.14 24.22 -9.23
C SER A 19 -3.97 23.87 -7.75
N SER A 20 -5.01 24.12 -6.96
CA SER A 20 -5.10 23.63 -5.59
C SER A 20 -5.38 22.13 -5.67
N LEU A 21 -4.36 21.29 -5.51
CA LEU A 21 -4.59 19.93 -5.00
C LEU A 21 -5.02 20.11 -3.54
N CYS A 22 -6.31 20.39 -3.33
CA CYS A 22 -6.92 20.64 -2.03
C CYS A 22 -7.15 19.32 -1.27
N GLY A 23 -6.11 18.52 -1.14
CA GLY A 23 -6.09 17.30 -0.34
C GLY A 23 -4.68 17.10 0.18
N SER A 24 -4.51 17.06 1.51
CA SER A 24 -3.24 16.60 2.08
C SER A 24 -3.02 15.18 1.60
N ALA A 25 -1.92 14.92 0.90
CA ALA A 25 -1.50 13.56 0.62
C ALA A 25 -1.31 12.84 1.97
N VAL A 26 -1.74 11.58 2.03
CA VAL A 26 -1.50 10.73 3.20
C VAL A 26 -0.28 9.87 2.92
N SER A 27 0.62 9.73 3.90
CA SER A 27 1.75 8.81 3.76
C SER A 27 1.26 7.37 3.65
N VAL A 28 1.80 6.64 2.68
CA VAL A 28 1.50 5.22 2.44
C VAL A 28 2.79 4.43 2.32
N GLY A 29 2.91 3.38 3.13
CA GLY A 29 3.99 2.39 3.05
C GLY A 29 3.46 1.04 2.55
N VAL A 30 4.22 0.36 1.71
CA VAL A 30 3.93 -1.01 1.26
C VAL A 30 5.12 -1.92 1.50
N ALA A 31 4.85 -3.16 1.90
CA ALA A 31 5.87 -4.19 2.08
C ALA A 31 5.33 -5.57 1.69
N LYS A 32 6.25 -6.44 1.24
CA LYS A 32 5.98 -7.84 0.92
C LYS A 32 7.15 -8.69 1.41
N VAL A 33 6.85 -9.75 2.16
CA VAL A 33 7.85 -10.65 2.75
C VAL A 33 7.44 -12.10 2.50
N ASP A 34 8.41 -12.92 2.08
CA ASP A 34 8.24 -14.37 1.97
C ASP A 34 8.15 -14.98 3.38
N VAL A 35 7.03 -15.63 3.67
CA VAL A 35 6.75 -16.28 4.95
C VAL A 35 6.62 -17.80 4.79
N THR A 36 7.10 -18.35 3.67
CA THR A 36 7.13 -19.78 3.43
C THR A 36 7.96 -20.48 4.51
N PRO A 37 7.40 -21.45 5.25
CA PRO A 37 8.15 -22.22 6.24
C PRO A 37 9.41 -22.84 5.64
N LYS A 38 10.53 -22.73 6.35
CA LYS A 38 11.83 -23.27 5.90
C LYS A 38 12.01 -24.76 6.25
N GLY A 39 11.16 -25.30 7.09
CA GLY A 39 11.17 -26.70 7.51
C GLY A 39 9.84 -27.40 7.19
N PRO A 40 9.77 -28.73 7.36
CA PRO A 40 8.55 -29.49 7.12
C PRO A 40 7.45 -29.07 8.11
N VAL A 41 6.26 -28.80 7.59
CA VAL A 41 5.07 -28.46 8.39
C VAL A 41 3.84 -29.20 7.88
N LEU A 42 2.89 -29.48 8.77
CA LEU A 42 1.55 -29.96 8.38
C LEU A 42 0.75 -28.81 7.76
N LEU A 43 -0.11 -29.15 6.80
CA LEU A 43 -0.99 -28.17 6.17
C LEU A 43 -2.18 -27.87 7.07
N ALA A 44 -2.29 -26.62 7.52
CA ALA A 44 -3.48 -26.14 8.21
C ALA A 44 -4.73 -26.26 7.30
N GLY A 45 -5.89 -26.55 7.88
CA GLY A 45 -7.15 -26.76 7.15
C GLY A 45 -7.35 -28.19 6.61
N TYR A 46 -6.33 -29.06 6.65
CA TYR A 46 -6.43 -30.45 6.21
C TYR A 46 -6.44 -31.42 7.41
N GLY A 47 -7.54 -31.44 8.17
CA GLY A 47 -7.64 -32.15 9.45
C GLY A 47 -7.37 -33.66 9.45
N GLY A 48 -7.42 -34.32 8.29
CA GLY A 48 -7.07 -35.74 8.13
C GLY A 48 -5.63 -36.02 7.71
N ARG A 49 -4.83 -34.99 7.43
CA ARG A 49 -3.45 -35.15 6.95
C ARG A 49 -2.49 -35.32 8.13
N THR A 50 -1.78 -36.44 8.15
CA THR A 50 -0.83 -36.80 9.21
C THR A 50 0.64 -36.63 8.81
N THR A 51 0.91 -36.22 7.57
CA THR A 51 2.27 -36.04 7.02
C THR A 51 2.48 -34.62 6.52
N GLU A 52 3.72 -34.14 6.54
CA GLU A 52 4.05 -32.77 6.14
C GLU A 52 3.86 -32.54 4.64
N HIS A 53 3.95 -31.27 4.21
CA HIS A 53 4.02 -30.94 2.79
C HIS A 53 5.22 -31.64 2.13
N GLN A 54 5.11 -31.98 0.84
CA GLN A 54 6.19 -32.64 0.10
C GLN A 54 7.01 -31.67 -0.77
N GLY A 55 6.61 -30.40 -0.78
CA GLY A 55 7.25 -29.37 -1.57
C GLY A 55 6.47 -28.07 -1.51
N VAL A 56 7.04 -27.04 -2.15
CA VAL A 56 6.44 -25.72 -2.29
C VAL A 56 6.17 -25.50 -3.78
N ASP A 57 4.90 -25.33 -4.14
CA ASP A 57 4.51 -24.96 -5.51
C ASP A 57 4.72 -23.46 -5.74
N THR A 58 4.21 -22.63 -4.82
CA THR A 58 4.43 -21.18 -4.80
C THR A 58 4.75 -20.67 -3.39
N PRO A 59 5.60 -19.64 -3.23
CA PRO A 59 5.85 -19.06 -1.92
C PRO A 59 4.60 -18.44 -1.30
N LEU A 60 4.53 -18.48 0.04
CA LEU A 60 3.51 -17.79 0.83
C LEU A 60 4.00 -16.39 1.19
N TRP A 61 3.10 -15.41 1.18
CA TRP A 61 3.47 -14.02 1.43
C TRP A 61 2.70 -13.39 2.58
N ALA A 62 3.41 -12.56 3.35
CA ALA A 62 2.82 -11.49 4.13
C ALA A 62 2.96 -10.18 3.34
N ARG A 63 1.85 -9.45 3.19
CA ARG A 63 1.79 -8.16 2.51
C ARG A 63 1.18 -7.13 3.44
N ALA A 64 1.80 -5.97 3.56
CA ALA A 64 1.34 -4.89 4.42
C ALA A 64 1.13 -3.60 3.64
N LEU A 65 0.03 -2.91 3.95
CA LEU A 65 -0.28 -1.55 3.53
C LEU A 65 -0.46 -0.71 4.79
N VAL A 66 0.41 0.27 5.02
CA VAL A 66 0.34 1.18 6.16
C VAL A 66 -0.05 2.56 5.66
N ILE A 67 -1.12 3.12 6.20
CA ILE A 67 -1.68 4.42 5.79
C ILE A 67 -1.68 5.35 7.01
N GLY A 68 -1.16 6.56 6.84
CA GLY A 68 -1.24 7.63 7.84
C GLY A 68 0.11 8.17 8.30
N ASP A 69 0.07 9.39 8.84
CA ASP A 69 1.23 10.08 9.40
C ASP A 69 1.30 9.85 10.91
N GLU A 70 0.50 10.57 11.71
CA GLU A 70 0.50 10.44 13.18
C GLU A 70 -0.32 9.22 13.66
N LYS A 71 -1.54 9.07 13.14
CA LYS A 71 -2.41 7.91 13.40
C LYS A 71 -2.34 6.96 12.21
N ARG A 72 -1.63 5.85 12.40
CA ARG A 72 -1.36 4.88 11.34
C ARG A 72 -2.30 3.69 11.45
N VAL A 73 -2.80 3.22 10.31
CA VAL A 73 -3.54 1.97 10.17
C VAL A 73 -2.75 1.04 9.28
N ALA A 74 -2.60 -0.22 9.70
CA ALA A 74 -1.99 -1.26 8.89
C ALA A 74 -3.04 -2.27 8.46
N VAL A 75 -3.08 -2.56 7.16
CA VAL A 75 -3.83 -3.68 6.59
C VAL A 75 -2.81 -4.75 6.20
N VAL A 76 -2.97 -5.95 6.74
CA VAL A 76 -2.09 -7.08 6.45
C VAL A 76 -2.90 -8.15 5.73
N ALA A 77 -2.43 -8.54 4.55
CA ALA A 77 -2.90 -9.72 3.83
C ALA A 77 -1.86 -10.82 3.97
N LEU A 78 -2.28 -11.97 4.49
CA LEU A 78 -1.42 -13.12 4.74
C LEU A 78 -1.94 -14.33 3.99
N ASP A 79 -1.06 -15.00 3.24
CA ASP A 79 -1.37 -16.28 2.58
C ASP A 79 -1.39 -17.40 3.63
N ASN A 80 -2.44 -17.44 4.45
CA ASN A 80 -2.63 -18.39 5.55
C ASN A 80 -4.11 -18.73 5.73
N CYS A 81 -4.42 -19.89 6.33
CA CYS A 81 -5.79 -20.31 6.61
C CYS A 81 -6.47 -19.50 7.73
N GLY A 82 -5.70 -18.95 8.67
CA GLY A 82 -6.22 -18.13 9.75
C GLY A 82 -5.12 -17.47 10.57
N VAL A 83 -5.40 -16.31 11.15
CA VAL A 83 -4.45 -15.56 12.00
C VAL A 83 -4.94 -15.70 13.45
N PRO A 84 -4.26 -16.51 14.30
CA PRO A 84 -4.62 -16.65 15.71
C PRO A 84 -4.24 -15.41 16.53
#